data_AF-A0A1C5N2H8-F1
#
_entry.id   AF-A0A1C5N2H8-F1
#
_cell.length_a   1.000
_cell.length_b   1.000
_cell.length_c   1.000
_cell.angle_alpha   90.00
_cell.angle_beta   90.00
_cell.angle_gamma   90.00
#
_symmetry.space_group_name_H-M   'P 1'
#
loop_
_entity.id
_entity.type
_entity.pdbx_description
1 polymer ?
#
loop_
_entity_poly.entity_id
_entity_poly.type
_entity_poly.pdbx_seq_one_letter_code
_entity_poly.pdbx_strand_id
1 'polypeptide(L)'
;MDMNRFYVENGKVALNTYEIVVRQYSDLEKNEYFDTPRYVNDKEAYELEVNYVPKHRLLEIVSKTAFDNSEYSWMEGIELRTADPQKEIADIVSYGSIEAYKASLPQAQDEFNLDMDYRMSKMELGL
;
A
#
# COMPACT_ATOMS: atom_id res chain seq x y z
N MET A 1 -7.20 2.53 10.33
CA MET A 1 -6.44 2.08 9.16
C MET A 1 -5.08 1.60 9.64
N ASP A 2 -4.64 0.42 9.21
CA ASP A 2 -3.31 -0.10 9.52
C ASP A 2 -2.33 0.27 8.39
N MET A 3 -1.43 1.22 8.65
CA MET A 3 -0.46 1.71 7.66
C MET A 3 0.55 0.65 7.24
N ASN A 4 0.74 -0.42 8.03
CA ASN A 4 1.68 -1.50 7.72
C ASN A 4 1.24 -2.33 6.52
N ARG A 5 -0.01 -2.20 6.09
CA ARG A 5 -0.53 -2.81 4.86
C ARG A 5 0.04 -2.20 3.60
N PHE A 6 0.66 -1.03 3.69
CA PHE A 6 1.11 -0.25 2.54
C PHE A 6 2.62 -0.14 2.53
N TYR A 7 3.18 -0.17 1.34
CA TYR A 7 4.56 0.21 1.08
C TYR A 7 4.64 0.97 -0.24
N VAL A 8 5.82 1.54 -0.51
CA VAL A 8 6.06 2.29 -1.74
C VAL A 8 6.97 1.47 -2.63
N GLU A 9 6.50 1.15 -3.83
CA GLU A 9 7.30 0.51 -4.86
C GLU A 9 7.35 1.41 -6.09
N ASN A 10 8.56 1.85 -6.48
CA ASN A 10 8.77 2.71 -7.65
C ASN A 10 7.89 3.98 -7.67
N GLY A 11 7.73 4.62 -6.49
CA GLY A 11 6.90 5.82 -6.34
C GLY A 11 5.40 5.57 -6.35
N LYS A 12 4.96 4.30 -6.30
CA LYS A 12 3.54 3.91 -6.30
C LYS A 12 3.17 3.21 -5.02
N VAL A 13 1.90 3.32 -4.65
CA VAL A 13 1.32 2.54 -3.55
C VAL A 13 1.31 1.06 -3.94
N ALA A 14 1.83 0.23 -3.04
CA ALA A 14 1.76 -1.22 -3.12
C ALA A 14 1.31 -1.80 -1.78
N LEU A 15 0.80 -3.03 -1.78
CA LEU A 15 0.15 -3.65 -0.62
C LEU A 15 0.94 -4.85 -0.09
N ASN A 16 1.18 -4.88 1.20
CA ASN A 16 1.71 -6.04 1.89
C ASN A 16 0.62 -7.11 2.01
N THR A 17 0.95 -8.35 1.71
CA THR A 17 0.00 -9.48 1.83
C THR A 17 0.02 -10.08 3.22
N TYR A 18 1.18 -10.07 3.88
CA TYR A 18 1.36 -10.77 5.15
C TYR A 18 2.04 -9.90 6.20
N GLU A 19 1.64 -10.10 7.45
CA GLU A 19 2.49 -9.90 8.61
C GLU A 19 3.12 -11.25 8.98
N ILE A 20 4.45 -11.32 8.94
CA ILE A 20 5.23 -12.49 9.35
C ILE A 20 6.06 -12.11 10.57
N VAL A 21 5.87 -12.80 11.69
CA VAL A 21 6.72 -12.60 12.87
C VAL A 21 7.89 -13.57 12.79
N VAL A 22 9.09 -13.01 12.71
CA VAL A 22 10.34 -13.76 12.73
C VAL A 22 10.96 -13.61 14.11
N ARG A 23 11.12 -14.74 14.79
CA ARG A 23 11.88 -14.87 16.02
C ARG A 23 13.36 -14.97 15.70
N GLN A 24 14.17 -14.20 16.43
CA GLN A 24 15.61 -14.34 16.44
C GLN A 24 16.08 -14.71 17.84
N TYR A 25 16.80 -15.83 17.93
CA TYR A 25 17.43 -16.30 19.16
C TYR A 25 18.79 -15.64 19.37
N SER A 26 19.14 -15.34 20.63
CA SER A 26 20.45 -14.79 20.99
C SER A 26 21.59 -15.80 20.77
N ASP A 27 21.29 -17.09 20.92
CA ASP A 27 22.23 -18.19 20.83
C ASP A 27 21.55 -19.51 20.44
N LEU A 28 22.37 -20.57 20.32
CA LEU A 28 21.92 -21.92 19.93
C LEU A 28 21.17 -22.65 21.03
N GLU A 29 21.24 -22.22 22.30
CA GLU A 29 20.45 -22.78 23.38
C GLU A 29 18.99 -22.29 23.33
N LYS A 30 18.74 -21.18 22.62
CA LYS A 30 17.41 -20.65 22.32
C LYS A 30 16.62 -20.22 23.57
N ASN A 31 17.33 -19.84 24.64
CA ASN A 31 16.72 -19.41 25.90
C ASN A 31 16.21 -17.96 25.83
N GLU A 32 16.92 -17.11 25.11
CA GLU A 32 16.58 -15.70 24.90
C GLU A 32 16.28 -15.45 23.42
N TYR A 33 15.24 -14.66 23.16
CA TYR A 33 14.82 -14.32 21.81
C TYR A 33 14.14 -12.96 21.73
N PHE A 34 14.05 -12.43 20.51
CA PHE A 34 13.24 -11.29 20.16
C PHE A 34 12.39 -11.59 18.93
N ASP A 35 11.14 -11.16 18.97
CA ASP A 35 10.18 -11.35 17.89
C ASP A 35 10.06 -10.05 17.09
N THR A 36 10.30 -10.13 15.78
CA THR A 36 10.24 -8.98 14.87
C THR A 36 9.12 -9.17 13.86
N PRO A 37 8.06 -8.34 13.87
CA PRO A 37 7.06 -8.34 12.82
C PRO A 37 7.67 -7.81 11.52
N ARG A 38 7.36 -8.48 10.41
CA ARG A 38 7.72 -8.08 9.05
C ARG A 38 6.47 -8.00 8.20
N TYR A 39 6.26 -6.88 7.56
CA TYR A 39 5.16 -6.67 6.61
C TYR A 39 5.71 -6.83 5.21
N VAL A 40 5.19 -7.83 4.48
CA VAL A 40 5.81 -8.32 3.25
C VAL A 40 4.77 -8.67 2.19
N ASN A 41 5.16 -8.55 0.92
CA ASN A 41 4.40 -9.10 -0.19
C ASN A 41 4.61 -10.62 -0.36
N ASP A 42 3.92 -11.23 -1.32
CA ASP A 42 3.98 -12.68 -1.57
C ASP A 42 5.39 -13.19 -1.90
N LYS A 43 6.14 -12.42 -2.69
CA LYS A 43 7.50 -12.77 -3.11
C LYS A 43 8.45 -12.74 -1.92
N GLU A 44 8.40 -11.69 -1.12
CA GLU A 44 9.22 -11.54 0.07
C GLU A 44 8.87 -12.58 1.15
N ALA A 45 7.59 -12.89 1.32
CA ALA A 45 7.14 -13.98 2.17
C ALA A 45 7.75 -15.32 1.73
N TYR A 46 7.70 -15.63 0.43
CA TYR A 46 8.34 -16.83 -0.11
C TYR A 46 9.85 -16.86 0.14
N GLU A 47 10.55 -15.75 -0.09
CA GLU A 47 11.98 -15.66 0.18
C GLU A 47 12.32 -15.88 1.66
N LEU A 48 11.53 -15.32 2.57
CA LEU A 48 11.69 -15.55 4.01
C LEU A 48 11.47 -17.03 4.38
N GLU A 49 10.39 -17.63 3.87
CA GLU A 49 9.96 -18.99 4.22
C GLU A 49 10.85 -20.08 3.62
N VAL A 50 11.39 -19.87 2.42
CA VAL A 50 12.09 -20.90 1.67
C VAL A 50 13.60 -20.67 1.67
N ASN A 51 14.03 -19.42 1.52
CA ASN A 51 15.43 -19.11 1.23
C ASN A 51 16.20 -18.53 2.41
N TYR A 52 15.55 -17.82 3.33
CA TYR A 52 16.22 -17.13 4.41
C TYR A 52 16.12 -17.90 5.73
N VAL A 53 14.93 -17.97 6.34
CA VAL A 53 14.76 -18.49 7.70
C VAL A 53 15.23 -19.95 7.84
N PRO A 54 14.90 -20.89 6.94
CA PRO A 54 15.37 -22.28 7.06
C PRO A 54 16.89 -22.44 7.01
N LYS A 55 17.62 -21.48 6.43
CA LYS A 55 19.08 -21.52 6.32
C LYS A 55 19.78 -20.93 7.55
N HIS A 56 19.04 -20.29 8.46
CA HIS A 56 19.57 -19.69 9.67
C HIS A 56 19.15 -20.47 10.92
N ARG A 57 20.15 -21.01 11.67
CA ARG A 57 19.89 -21.80 12.88
C ARG A 57 19.24 -21.03 14.04
N LEU A 58 19.35 -19.70 14.00
CA LEU A 58 18.87 -18.79 15.04
C LEU A 58 17.58 -18.06 14.66
N LEU A 59 16.99 -18.38 13.51
CA LEU A 59 15.74 -17.76 13.07
C LEU A 59 14.61 -18.78 13.04
N GLU A 60 13.41 -18.31 13.31
CA GLU A 60 12.19 -19.11 13.25
C GLU A 60 11.01 -18.22 12.86
N ILE A 61 10.17 -18.68 11.94
CA ILE A 61 8.89 -18.02 11.67
C ILE A 61 7.91 -18.54 12.72
N VAL A 62 7.42 -17.64 13.57
CA VAL A 62 6.49 -18.01 14.66
C VAL A 62 5.04 -17.78 14.28
N SER A 63 4.77 -16.85 13.36
CA SER A 63 3.44 -16.64 12.81
C SER A 63 3.50 -16.03 11.41
N LYS A 64 2.43 -16.27 10.65
CA LYS A 64 2.13 -15.62 9.38
C LYS A 64 0.64 -15.35 9.34
N THR A 65 0.28 -14.07 9.24
CA THR A 65 -1.10 -13.60 9.18
C THR A 65 -1.31 -12.87 7.86
N ALA A 66 -2.31 -13.30 7.09
CA ALA A 66 -2.68 -12.64 5.85
C ALA A 66 -3.50 -11.38 6.14
N PHE A 67 -3.19 -10.29 5.46
CA PHE A 67 -4.03 -9.11 5.44
C PHE A 67 -5.21 -9.32 4.50
N ASP A 68 -6.42 -9.02 4.97
CA ASP A 68 -7.57 -8.80 4.10
C ASP A 68 -7.50 -7.39 3.52
N ASN A 69 -6.95 -7.27 2.31
CA ASN A 69 -6.77 -6.00 1.61
C ASN A 69 -7.92 -5.64 0.65
N SER A 70 -9.05 -6.33 0.72
CA SER A 70 -10.19 -6.09 -0.17
C SER A 70 -10.61 -4.61 -0.21
N GLU A 71 -10.67 -3.95 0.95
CA GLU A 71 -11.00 -2.53 1.12
C GLU A 71 -10.01 -1.58 0.41
N TYR A 72 -8.73 -1.96 0.31
CA TYR A 72 -7.65 -1.09 -0.18
C TYR A 72 -7.10 -1.49 -1.54
N SER A 73 -7.61 -2.56 -2.14
CA SER A 73 -7.18 -3.08 -3.45
C SER A 73 -7.19 -2.02 -4.56
N TRP A 74 -8.12 -1.07 -4.49
CA TRP A 74 -8.22 0.03 -5.45
C TRP A 74 -7.06 1.03 -5.38
N MET A 75 -6.27 1.03 -4.31
CA MET A 75 -5.13 1.92 -4.13
C MET A 75 -3.86 1.43 -4.82
N GLU A 76 -3.80 0.14 -5.18
CA GLU A 76 -2.60 -0.45 -5.75
C GLU A 76 -2.21 0.22 -7.07
N GLY A 77 -0.97 0.66 -7.16
CA GLY A 77 -0.42 1.35 -8.34
C GLY A 77 -0.69 2.85 -8.41
N ILE A 78 -1.38 3.47 -7.44
CA ILE A 78 -1.53 4.93 -7.38
C ILE A 78 -0.16 5.58 -7.25
N GLU A 79 0.15 6.49 -8.16
CA GLU A 79 1.42 7.23 -8.17
C GLU A 79 1.41 8.33 -7.11
N LEU A 80 2.40 8.30 -6.23
CA LEU A 80 2.60 9.27 -5.17
C LEU A 80 3.38 10.46 -5.70
N ARG A 81 2.95 11.67 -5.33
CA ARG A 81 3.44 12.95 -5.87
C ARG A 81 4.22 13.76 -4.84
N THR A 82 4.28 13.30 -3.59
CA THR A 82 4.85 14.06 -2.48
C THR A 82 6.15 13.46 -1.95
N ALA A 83 6.88 14.26 -1.17
CA ALA A 83 8.06 13.84 -0.44
C ALA A 83 7.75 13.07 0.86
N ASP A 84 6.48 13.00 1.26
CA ASP A 84 6.01 12.25 2.43
C ASP A 84 4.96 11.20 2.00
N PRO A 85 5.44 10.03 1.53
CA PRO A 85 4.56 8.98 1.02
C PRO A 85 3.56 8.45 2.04
N GLN A 86 3.94 8.42 3.33
CA GLN A 86 3.06 7.88 4.37
C GLN A 86 1.87 8.79 4.60
N LYS A 87 2.11 10.11 4.67
CA LYS A 87 1.03 11.08 4.78
C LYS A 87 0.13 11.05 3.55
N GLU A 88 0.71 11.02 2.35
CA GLU A 88 -0.08 10.98 1.11
C GLU A 88 -0.95 9.71 1.01
N ILE A 89 -0.44 8.55 1.40
CA ILE A 89 -1.23 7.32 1.48
C ILE A 89 -2.40 7.48 2.45
N ALA A 90 -2.17 8.07 3.63
CA ALA A 90 -3.24 8.31 4.61
C ALA A 90 -4.30 9.27 4.08
N ASP A 91 -3.89 10.33 3.38
CA ASP A 91 -4.79 11.27 2.72
C ASP A 91 -5.59 10.58 1.61
N ILE A 92 -4.97 9.71 0.80
CA ILE A 92 -5.66 8.93 -0.24
C ILE A 92 -6.73 8.02 0.40
N VAL A 93 -6.41 7.34 1.50
CA VAL A 93 -7.37 6.46 2.19
C VAL A 93 -8.60 7.21 2.66
N SER A 94 -8.43 8.47 3.07
CA SER A 94 -9.55 9.29 3.55
C SER A 94 -10.65 9.51 2.52
N TYR A 95 -10.36 9.36 1.21
CA TYR A 95 -11.37 9.45 0.15
C TYR A 95 -12.28 8.22 0.09
N GLY A 96 -11.84 7.05 0.58
CA GLY A 96 -12.65 5.83 0.68
C GLY A 96 -12.94 5.09 -0.63
N SER A 97 -12.70 5.69 -1.80
CA SER A 97 -12.76 5.00 -3.09
C SER A 97 -11.89 5.66 -4.15
N ILE A 98 -11.60 4.90 -5.22
CA ILE A 98 -10.85 5.41 -6.37
C ILE A 98 -11.60 6.52 -7.11
N GLU A 99 -12.93 6.48 -7.16
CA GLU A 99 -13.77 7.51 -7.80
C GLU A 99 -13.68 8.82 -7.03
N ALA A 100 -13.82 8.77 -5.69
CA ALA A 100 -13.71 9.95 -4.85
C ALA A 100 -12.30 10.56 -4.91
N TYR A 101 -11.26 9.72 -4.87
CA TYR A 101 -9.88 10.17 -5.05
C TYR A 101 -9.68 10.82 -6.41
N LYS A 102 -10.10 10.16 -7.51
CA LYS A 102 -9.97 10.72 -8.87
C LYS A 102 -10.72 12.03 -9.06
N ALA A 103 -11.92 12.16 -8.49
CA ALA A 103 -12.69 13.40 -8.54
C ALA A 103 -12.02 14.56 -7.78
N SER A 104 -11.18 14.25 -6.79
CA SER A 104 -10.40 15.25 -6.06
C SER A 104 -9.16 15.74 -6.82
N LEU A 105 -8.74 15.00 -7.85
CA LEU A 105 -7.54 15.36 -8.61
C LEU A 105 -7.81 16.61 -9.47
N PRO A 106 -6.85 17.55 -9.58
CA PRO A 106 -7.01 18.75 -10.40
C PRO A 106 -7.43 18.46 -11.85
N GLN A 107 -6.97 17.34 -12.43
CA GLN A 107 -7.32 16.94 -13.79
C GLN A 107 -8.82 16.74 -13.99
N ALA A 108 -9.53 16.17 -13.01
CA ALA A 108 -10.98 15.99 -13.09
C ALA A 108 -11.72 17.33 -13.05
N GLN A 109 -11.17 18.31 -12.32
CA GLN A 109 -11.71 19.67 -12.28
C GLN A 109 -11.50 20.40 -13.62
N ASP A 110 -10.34 20.24 -14.24
CA ASP A 110 -10.03 20.83 -15.54
C ASP A 110 -10.93 20.25 -16.66
N GLU A 111 -11.16 18.94 -16.68
CA GLU A 111 -12.09 18.29 -17.62
C GLU A 111 -13.54 18.79 -17.43
N PHE A 112 -13.98 18.93 -16.18
CA PHE A 112 -15.30 19.48 -15.88
C PHE A 112 -15.44 20.93 -16.37
N ASN A 113 -14.42 21.76 -16.15
CA ASN A 113 -14.41 23.15 -16.59
C ASN A 113 -14.46 23.24 -18.12
N LEU A 114 -13.69 22.42 -18.83
CA LEU A 114 -13.70 22.36 -20.30
C LEU A 114 -15.05 21.94 -20.88
N ASP A 115 -15.72 20.94 -20.28
CA ASP A 115 -17.05 20.51 -20.72
C ASP A 115 -18.10 21.60 -20.47
N MET A 116 -18.04 22.27 -19.32
CA MET A 116 -18.92 23.40 -19.00
C MET A 116 -18.74 24.56 -19.98
N ASP A 117 -17.50 24.95 -20.27
CA ASP A 117 -17.20 26.01 -21.24
C ASP A 117 -17.71 25.64 -22.64
N TYR A 118 -17.56 24.38 -23.06
CA TYR A 118 -18.09 23.90 -24.34
C TYR A 118 -19.62 23.99 -24.39
N ARG A 119 -20.32 23.52 -23.34
CA ARG A 119 -21.80 23.60 -23.27
C ARG A 119 -22.29 25.05 -23.26
N MET A 120 -21.62 25.92 -22.50
CA MET A 120 -21.91 27.35 -22.48
C MET A 120 -21.75 27.97 -23.87
N SER A 121 -20.65 27.67 -24.57
CA SER A 121 -20.42 28.17 -25.94
C SER A 121 -21.51 27.74 -26.93
N LYS A 122 -22.06 26.52 -26.80
CA LYS A 122 -23.16 26.04 -27.65
C LYS A 122 -24.46 26.79 -27.38
N MET A 123 -24.79 27.01 -26.10
CA MET A 123 -25.95 27.81 -25.71
C MET A 123 -25.84 29.26 -26.18
N GLU A 124 -24.68 29.89 -26.05
CA GLU A 124 -24.45 31.26 -26.53
C GLU A 124 -24.57 31.38 -28.06
N LEU A 125 -24.23 30.31 -28.78
CA LEU A 125 -24.38 30.21 -30.24
C LEU A 125 -25.79 29.75 -30.69
N GLY A 126 -26.70 29.45 -29.75
CA GLY A 126 -28.07 29.00 -30.05
C GLY A 126 -28.16 27.62 -30.72
N LEU A 127 -27.16 26.75 -30.49
CA LEU A 127 -27.08 25.37 -30.97
C LEU A 127 -27.48 24.37 -29.88
#